data_AF-A0A0X3S9E6-F1
#
_entry.id   AF-A0A0X3S9E6-F1
#
_cell.length_a   1.000
_cell.length_b   1.000
_cell.length_c   1.000
_cell.angle_alpha   90.00
_cell.angle_beta   90.00
_cell.angle_gamma   90.00
#
_symmetry.space_group_name_H-M   'P 1'
#
loop_
_entity.id
_entity.type
_entity.pdbx_description
1 polymer ?
#
loop_
_entity_poly.entity_id
_entity_poly.type
_entity_poly.pdbx_seq_one_letter_code
_entity_poly.pdbx_strand_id
1 'polypeptide(L)'
;MFGPIVITLLLIVLGAVPYALWVTWRKPSRPARWAVIGIAATLAAYGAGTVYGLAFTNPLDICGDKTGDGVYMDALRDYSLTSVDVHSFPPSVTCHWTGDHSTEVVWPWAPPLLYAGLACFVVCFSLLLINRHKRRRTPHDQGLEA
;
A
#
# COMPACT_ATOMS: atom_id res chain seq x y z
N MET A 1 0.79 -23.46 -16.35
CA MET A 1 0.49 -22.66 -15.14
C MET A 1 1.78 -22.09 -14.61
N PHE A 2 2.07 -20.81 -14.90
CA PHE A 2 3.18 -20.13 -14.24
C PHE A 2 2.74 -19.89 -12.79
N GLY A 3 3.35 -20.63 -11.86
CA GLY A 3 2.98 -20.57 -10.45
C GLY A 3 3.28 -19.21 -9.80
N PRO A 4 2.84 -19.00 -8.55
CA PRO A 4 3.06 -17.76 -7.80
C PRO A 4 4.55 -17.36 -7.74
N ILE A 5 5.45 -18.35 -7.76
CA ILE A 5 6.91 -18.14 -7.76
C ILE A 5 7.38 -17.38 -9.00
N VAL A 6 6.88 -17.70 -10.20
CA VAL A 6 7.32 -17.08 -11.45
C VAL A 6 6.85 -15.62 -11.50
N ILE A 7 5.61 -15.36 -11.07
CA ILE A 7 5.05 -14.01 -10.98
C ILE A 7 5.87 -13.17 -9.97
N THR A 8 6.18 -13.74 -8.81
CA THR A 8 7.01 -13.06 -7.79
C THR A 8 8.40 -12.70 -8.32
N LEU A 9 9.06 -13.62 -9.02
CA LEU A 9 10.37 -13.35 -9.63
C LEU A 9 10.29 -12.24 -10.68
N LEU A 10 9.25 -12.26 -11.52
CA LEU A 10 9.04 -11.26 -12.57
C LEU A 10 8.79 -9.86 -11.96
N LEU A 11 8.02 -9.78 -10.89
CA LEU A 11 7.81 -8.53 -10.13
C LEU A 11 9.10 -8.03 -9.47
N ILE A 12 9.91 -8.92 -8.89
CA ILE A 12 11.21 -8.55 -8.31
C ILE A 12 12.13 -8.00 -9.39
N VAL A 13 12.21 -8.65 -10.55
CA VAL A 13 13.05 -8.19 -11.67
C VAL A 13 12.55 -6.84 -12.20
N LEU A 14 11.24 -6.68 -12.39
CA LEU A 14 10.64 -5.43 -12.84
C LEU A 14 10.84 -4.26 -11.86
N GLY A 15 10.96 -4.52 -10.56
CA GLY A 15 11.25 -3.47 -9.57
C GLY A 15 12.76 -3.20 -9.43
N ALA A 16 13.55 -4.26 -9.27
CA ALA A 16 14.97 -4.16 -8.91
C ALA A 16 15.84 -3.67 -10.07
N VAL A 17 15.59 -4.10 -11.31
CA VAL A 17 16.39 -3.72 -12.48
C VAL A 17 16.29 -2.22 -12.79
N PRO A 18 15.10 -1.61 -12.93
CA PRO A 18 15.01 -0.17 -13.16
C PRO A 18 15.49 0.64 -11.96
N TYR A 19 15.32 0.16 -10.72
CA TYR A 19 15.89 0.81 -9.54
C TYR A 19 17.42 0.80 -9.56
N ALA A 20 18.04 -0.34 -9.87
CA ALA A 20 19.50 -0.47 -9.99
C ALA A 20 20.05 0.40 -11.13
N LEU A 21 19.38 0.42 -12.30
CA LEU A 21 19.72 1.31 -13.40
C LEU A 21 19.60 2.79 -13.01
N TRP A 22 18.53 3.17 -12.33
CA TRP A 22 18.35 4.54 -11.84
C TRP A 22 19.44 4.95 -10.83
N VAL A 23 19.78 4.07 -9.89
CA VAL A 23 20.81 4.32 -8.88
C VAL A 23 22.20 4.45 -9.51
N THR A 24 22.53 3.59 -10.48
CA THR A 24 23.83 3.60 -11.17
C THR A 24 23.98 4.82 -12.08
N TRP A 25 22.91 5.22 -12.79
CA TRP A 25 22.95 6.33 -13.75
C TRP A 25 22.88 7.70 -13.09
N ARG A 26 21.97 7.90 -12.13
CA ARG A 26 21.73 9.23 -11.53
C ARG A 26 22.50 9.48 -10.24
N LYS A 27 23.16 8.46 -9.68
CA LYS A 27 23.82 8.50 -8.35
C LYS A 27 22.99 9.29 -7.31
N PRO A 28 21.71 8.93 -7.10
CA PRO A 28 20.80 9.68 -6.25
C PRO A 28 21.27 9.65 -4.80
N SER A 29 21.00 10.74 -4.08
CA SER A 29 21.28 10.87 -2.66
C SER A 29 20.50 9.83 -1.84
N ARG A 30 21.02 9.45 -0.66
CA ARG A 30 20.34 8.52 0.27
C ARG A 30 18.85 8.86 0.52
N PRO A 31 18.44 10.12 0.80
CA PRO A 31 17.03 10.43 0.99
C PRO A 31 16.18 10.21 -0.27
N ALA A 32 16.72 10.43 -1.48
CA ALA A 32 15.98 10.14 -2.71
C ALA A 32 15.74 8.65 -2.92
N ARG A 33 16.69 7.80 -2.53
CA ARG A 33 16.53 6.35 -2.57
C ARG A 33 15.41 5.90 -1.63
N TRP A 34 15.42 6.38 -0.39
CA TRP A 34 14.38 6.07 0.59
C TRP A 34 13.00 6.59 0.20
N ALA A 35 12.89 7.78 -0.41
CA ALA A 35 11.62 8.29 -0.91
C ALA A 35 11.01 7.37 -1.99
N VAL A 36 11.82 6.90 -2.94
CA VAL A 36 11.35 5.98 -4.00
C VAL A 36 10.94 4.63 -3.43
N ILE A 37 11.71 4.08 -2.48
CA ILE A 37 11.34 2.84 -1.78
C ILE A 37 10.03 3.02 -1.00
N GLY A 38 9.87 4.15 -0.31
CA GLY A 38 8.64 4.48 0.41
C GLY A 38 7.41 4.54 -0.52
N ILE A 39 7.53 5.21 -1.68
CA ILE A 39 6.45 5.23 -2.69
C ILE A 39 6.13 3.82 -3.18
N ALA A 40 7.15 3.04 -3.54
CA ALA A 40 6.96 1.70 -4.06
C ALA A 40 6.26 0.80 -3.01
N ALA A 41 6.66 0.90 -1.74
CA ALA A 41 6.03 0.17 -0.64
C ALA A 41 4.56 0.59 -0.43
N THR A 42 4.27 1.89 -0.45
CA THR A 42 2.90 2.40 -0.32
C THR A 42 2.02 1.95 -1.48
N LEU A 43 2.51 2.03 -2.72
CA LEU A 43 1.79 1.57 -3.90
C LEU A 43 1.56 0.05 -3.87
N ALA A 44 2.55 -0.72 -3.40
CA ALA A 44 2.41 -2.17 -3.24
C ALA A 44 1.38 -2.52 -2.15
N ALA A 45 1.38 -1.83 -1.00
CA ALA A 45 0.40 -2.03 0.06
C ALA A 45 -1.02 -1.65 -0.41
N TYR A 46 -1.17 -0.49 -1.05
CA TYR A 46 -2.45 -0.04 -1.59
C TYR A 46 -2.92 -0.98 -2.71
N GLY A 47 -2.04 -1.36 -3.63
CA GLY A 47 -2.31 -2.33 -4.69
C GLY A 47 -2.78 -3.67 -4.13
N ALA A 48 -2.08 -4.23 -3.15
CA ALA A 48 -2.50 -5.46 -2.48
C ALA A 48 -3.88 -5.33 -1.80
N GLY A 49 -4.17 -4.18 -1.18
CA GLY A 49 -5.49 -3.89 -0.62
C GLY A 49 -6.59 -3.82 -1.69
N THR A 50 -6.33 -3.16 -2.83
CA THR A 50 -7.30 -3.01 -3.92
C THR A 50 -7.53 -4.28 -4.73
N VAL A 51 -6.49 -5.10 -4.95
CA VAL A 51 -6.61 -6.37 -5.68
C VAL A 51 -7.44 -7.38 -4.89
N TYR A 52 -7.52 -7.28 -3.55
CA TYR A 52 -8.43 -8.12 -2.78
C TYR A 52 -9.92 -7.77 -3.02
N GLY A 53 -10.24 -6.47 -3.17
CA GLY A 53 -11.58 -6.02 -3.56
C GLY A 53 -11.96 -6.35 -5.02
N LEU A 54 -10.98 -6.72 -5.86
CA LEU A 54 -11.20 -7.17 -7.25
C LEU A 54 -11.12 -8.69 -7.41
N ALA A 55 -10.34 -9.40 -6.57
CA ALA A 55 -10.20 -10.85 -6.59
C ALA A 55 -11.45 -11.55 -6.05
N PHE A 56 -12.16 -10.91 -5.12
CA PHE A 56 -13.52 -11.27 -4.75
C PHE A 56 -14.46 -10.35 -5.52
N THR A 57 -15.01 -10.85 -6.62
CA THR A 57 -16.04 -10.13 -7.40
C THR A 57 -17.27 -9.77 -6.58
N ASN A 58 -17.43 -10.36 -5.39
CA ASN A 58 -18.47 -10.05 -4.43
C ASN A 58 -17.85 -9.79 -3.05
N PRO A 59 -18.01 -8.59 -2.45
CA PRO A 59 -17.49 -8.30 -1.11
C PRO A 59 -18.10 -9.18 -0.02
N LEU A 60 -19.23 -9.83 -0.30
CA LEU A 60 -19.88 -10.82 0.56
C LEU A 60 -19.01 -12.07 0.77
N ASP A 61 -18.26 -12.50 -0.25
CA ASP A 61 -17.40 -13.68 -0.21
C ASP A 61 -16.15 -13.48 0.66
N ILE A 62 -15.84 -12.24 1.07
CA ILE A 62 -14.76 -11.93 2.01
C ILE A 62 -15.22 -12.14 3.45
N CYS A 63 -16.51 -11.90 3.72
CA CYS A 63 -17.07 -11.93 5.06
C CYS A 63 -17.39 -13.34 5.55
N GLY A 64 -17.84 -14.22 4.66
CA GLY A 64 -18.23 -15.57 5.05
C GLY A 64 -18.45 -16.49 3.86
N ASP A 65 -18.72 -17.75 4.15
CA ASP A 65 -19.00 -18.76 3.13
C ASP A 65 -20.50 -18.79 2.81
N LYS A 66 -20.79 -18.91 1.51
CA LYS A 66 -22.16 -19.02 1.03
C LYS A 66 -22.68 -20.44 1.25
N THR A 67 -23.74 -20.58 2.04
CA THR A 67 -24.42 -21.87 2.25
C THR A 67 -25.23 -22.30 1.03
N GLY A 68 -25.69 -23.56 1.01
CA GLY A 68 -26.55 -24.09 -0.06
C GLY A 68 -27.86 -23.32 -0.26
N ASP A 69 -28.32 -22.61 0.77
CA ASP A 69 -29.51 -21.75 0.75
C ASP A 69 -29.21 -20.31 0.29
N GLY A 70 -27.96 -20.03 -0.06
CA GLY A 70 -27.51 -18.73 -0.56
C GLY A 70 -27.26 -17.66 0.51
N VAL A 71 -27.26 -18.05 1.79
CA VAL A 71 -26.98 -17.15 2.92
C VAL A 71 -25.49 -17.19 3.26
N TYR A 72 -24.90 -16.03 3.52
CA TYR A 72 -23.51 -15.92 3.96
C TYR A 72 -23.44 -16.10 5.48
N MET A 73 -22.66 -17.09 5.93
CA MET A 73 -22.48 -17.40 7.34
C MET A 73 -21.04 -17.18 7.78
N ASP A 74 -20.86 -16.77 9.03
CA ASP A 74 -19.54 -16.68 9.66
C ASP A 74 -18.92 -18.07 9.79
N ALA A 75 -17.64 -18.22 9.42
CA ALA A 75 -16.93 -19.50 9.44
C ALA A 75 -16.84 -20.13 10.84
N LEU A 76 -17.02 -19.33 11.90
CA LEU A 76 -16.97 -19.78 13.29
C LEU A 76 -18.32 -19.85 14.00
N ARG A 77 -19.40 -19.26 13.47
CA ARG A 77 -20.67 -19.07 14.18
C ARG A 77 -21.88 -19.05 13.23
N ASP A 78 -23.05 -19.44 13.74
CA ASP A 78 -24.33 -19.42 13.01
C ASP A 78 -24.94 -18.00 12.90
N TYR A 79 -24.12 -17.01 12.53
CA TYR A 79 -24.58 -15.65 12.28
C TYR A 79 -24.65 -15.39 10.78
N SER A 80 -25.79 -14.86 10.35
CA SER A 80 -25.99 -14.48 8.96
C SER A 80 -25.58 -13.03 8.71
N LEU A 81 -25.01 -12.78 7.54
CA LEU A 81 -24.53 -11.47 7.13
C LEU A 81 -25.72 -10.53 6.84
N THR A 82 -25.75 -9.36 7.46
CA THR A 82 -26.83 -8.36 7.29
C THR A 82 -26.43 -7.28 6.29
N SER A 83 -25.22 -6.75 6.40
CA SER A 83 -24.69 -5.73 5.49
C SER A 83 -23.17 -5.74 5.47
N VAL A 84 -22.61 -5.25 4.36
CA VAL A 84 -21.15 -5.09 4.21
C VAL A 84 -20.87 -3.64 3.88
N ASP A 85 -19.90 -3.07 4.59
CA ASP A 85 -19.40 -1.74 4.33
C ASP A 85 -17.95 -1.80 3.85
N VAL A 86 -17.62 -1.03 2.82
CA VAL A 86 -16.30 -1.07 2.16
C VAL A 86 -15.69 0.31 2.19
N HIS A 87 -14.64 0.47 2.99
CA HIS A 87 -13.88 1.71 3.07
C HIS A 87 -12.76 1.71 2.04
N SER A 88 -12.68 2.79 1.26
CA SER A 88 -11.65 2.95 0.22
C SER A 88 -10.31 3.41 0.78
N PHE A 89 -10.29 4.09 1.94
CA PHE A 89 -9.06 4.55 2.58
C PHE A 89 -9.21 4.79 4.10
N PRO A 90 -8.43 4.09 4.94
CA PRO A 90 -7.63 2.91 4.63
C PRO A 90 -8.51 1.78 4.07
N PRO A 91 -7.99 0.90 3.19
CA PRO A 91 -8.79 -0.19 2.63
C PRO A 91 -9.23 -1.14 3.74
N SER A 92 -10.52 -1.15 4.07
CA SER A 92 -11.12 -2.07 5.03
C SER A 92 -12.51 -2.51 4.63
N VAL A 93 -12.87 -3.73 5.04
CA VAL A 93 -14.19 -4.31 4.83
C VAL A 93 -14.78 -4.63 6.19
N THR A 94 -15.92 -4.03 6.50
CA THR A 94 -16.66 -4.29 7.74
C THR A 94 -17.88 -5.14 7.43
N CYS A 95 -17.94 -6.31 8.04
CA CYS A 95 -19.03 -7.27 7.91
C CYS A 95 -19.94 -7.13 9.12
N HIS A 96 -21.20 -6.77 8.88
CA HIS A 96 -22.21 -6.72 9.92
C HIS A 96 -23.01 -8.01 9.93
N TRP A 97 -23.21 -8.56 11.11
CA TRP A 97 -23.85 -9.85 11.34
C TRP A 97 -25.14 -9.68 12.13
N THR A 98 -26.01 -10.68 12.06
CA THR A 98 -27.19 -10.76 12.93
C THR A 98 -26.78 -10.79 14.41
N GLY A 99 -27.38 -9.93 15.24
CA GLY A 99 -27.10 -9.83 16.66
C GLY A 99 -26.13 -8.70 17.06
N ASP A 100 -26.11 -7.61 16.30
CA ASP A 100 -25.26 -6.41 16.50
C ASP A 100 -23.75 -6.69 16.54
N HIS A 101 -23.33 -7.85 16.03
CA HIS A 101 -21.93 -8.21 15.90
C HIS A 101 -21.36 -7.67 14.59
N SER A 102 -20.14 -7.14 14.63
CA SER A 102 -19.43 -6.65 13.44
C SER A 102 -17.99 -7.11 13.48
N THR A 103 -17.48 -7.57 12.34
CA THR A 103 -16.09 -7.99 12.17
C THR A 103 -15.42 -7.17 11.07
N GLU A 104 -14.20 -6.73 11.30
CA GLU A 104 -13.41 -6.04 10.30
C GLU A 104 -12.40 -7.01 9.67
N VAL A 105 -12.43 -7.13 8.35
CA VAL A 105 -11.53 -7.97 7.57
C VAL A 105 -10.50 -7.07 6.90
N VAL A 106 -9.32 -6.98 7.51
CA VAL A 106 -8.15 -6.27 6.99
C VAL A 106 -6.92 -7.14 7.21
N TRP A 107 -6.03 -7.22 6.22
CA TRP A 107 -4.75 -7.89 6.42
C TRP A 107 -3.93 -7.16 7.49
N PRO A 108 -3.48 -7.84 8.56
CA PRO A 108 -2.84 -7.18 9.70
C PRO A 108 -1.54 -6.45 9.33
N TRP A 109 -0.90 -6.80 8.22
CA TRP A 109 0.33 -6.15 7.74
C TRP A 109 0.09 -4.98 6.76
N ALA A 110 -1.09 -4.87 6.14
CA ALA A 110 -1.32 -3.87 5.09
C ALA A 110 -1.40 -2.44 5.63
N PRO A 111 -2.18 -2.13 6.69
CA PRO A 111 -2.17 -0.81 7.31
C PRO A 111 -0.77 -0.36 7.80
N PRO A 112 -0.01 -1.15 8.59
CA PRO A 112 1.30 -0.70 9.06
C PRO A 112 2.29 -0.50 7.93
N LEU A 113 2.26 -1.31 6.86
CA LEU A 113 3.13 -1.11 5.69
C LEU A 113 2.79 0.18 4.94
N LEU A 114 1.49 0.48 4.78
CA LEU A 114 0.99 1.68 4.13
C LEU A 114 1.40 2.94 4.92
N TYR A 115 1.19 2.95 6.24
CA TYR A 115 1.59 4.08 7.08
C TYR A 115 3.11 4.26 7.13
N ALA A 116 3.88 3.17 7.24
CA ALA A 116 5.33 3.22 7.24
C ALA A 116 5.89 3.75 5.91
N GLY A 117 5.35 3.28 4.79
CA GLY A 117 5.71 3.75 3.44
C GLY A 117 5.40 5.24 3.25
N LEU A 118 4.22 5.68 3.69
CA LEU A 118 3.77 7.07 3.57
C LEU A 118 4.61 7.99 4.45
N ALA A 119 4.85 7.63 5.71
CA ALA A 119 5.71 8.40 6.61
C ALA A 119 7.14 8.53 6.05
N CYS A 120 7.71 7.42 5.57
CA CYS A 120 9.04 7.42 4.96
C CYS A 120 9.10 8.33 3.72
N PHE A 121 8.09 8.25 2.85
CA PHE A 121 7.98 9.11 1.69
C PHE A 121 7.91 10.59 2.07
N VAL A 122 6.99 10.98 2.96
CA VAL A 122 6.80 12.37 3.37
C VAL A 122 8.07 12.95 3.98
N VAL A 123 8.73 12.23 4.89
CA VAL A 123 9.97 12.69 5.53
C VAL A 123 11.10 12.83 4.51
N CYS A 124 11.32 11.80 3.69
CA CYS A 124 12.42 11.81 2.71
C CYS A 124 12.19 12.86 1.61
N PHE A 125 10.96 13.04 1.16
CA PHE A 125 10.59 14.06 0.18
C PHE A 125 10.76 15.47 0.75
N SER A 126 10.35 15.69 2.00
CA SER A 126 10.58 16.97 2.70
C SER A 126 12.06 17.31 2.82
N LEU A 127 12.90 16.33 3.20
CA LEU A 127 14.36 16.52 3.24
C LEU A 127 14.95 16.86 1.87
N LEU A 128 14.45 16.26 0.79
CA LEU A 128 14.87 16.60 -0.57
C LEU A 128 14.50 18.04 -0.95
N LEU A 129 13.28 18.46 -0.63
CA LEU A 129 12.82 19.83 -0.89
C LEU A 129 13.65 20.85 -0.12
N ILE A 130 13.92 20.59 1.17
CA ILE A 130 14.76 21.46 2.01
C ILE A 130 16.18 21.56 1.45
N ASN A 131 16.80 20.44 1.09
CA ASN A 131 18.16 20.44 0.52
C ASN A 131 18.21 21.16 -0.83
N ARG A 132 17.19 20.99 -1.67
CA ARG A 132 17.11 21.68 -2.97
C ARG A 132 16.92 23.18 -2.80
N HIS A 133 16.13 23.59 -1.81
CA HIS A 133 15.93 25.00 -1.47
C HIS A 133 17.20 25.63 -0.88
N LYS A 134 17.92 24.95 0.04
CA LYS A 134 19.23 25.41 0.54
C LYS A 134 20.26 25.57 -0.57
N ARG A 135 20.32 24.61 -1.51
CA ARG A 135 21.23 24.65 -2.67
C ARG A 135 20.90 25.78 -3.67
N ARG A 136 19.61 26.17 -3.76
CA ARG A 136 19.18 27.31 -4.59
C ARG A 136 19.45 28.67 -3.95
N ARG A 137 19.53 28.76 -2.63
CA ARG A 137 19.90 30.01 -1.93
C ARG A 137 21.41 30.29 -1.96
N THR A 138 22.23 29.25 -2.00
CA THR A 138 23.69 29.36 -1.95
C THR A 138 24.40 30.12 -3.09
N PRO A 139 23.81 30.38 -4.28
CA PRO A 139 24.44 31.25 -5.28
C PRO A 139 24.17 32.76 -5.09
N HIS A 140 23.24 33.18 -4.22
CA HIS A 140 22.83 34.58 -4.16
C HIS A 140 23.61 35.43 -3.15
N ASP A 141 24.23 34.81 -2.15
CA ASP A 141 24.96 35.53 -1.09
C ASP A 141 26.45 35.78 -1.39
N GLN A 142 26.97 35.34 -2.54
CA GLN A 142 28.36 35.62 -2.97
C GLN A 142 28.47 36.78 -3.98
N GLY A 143 27.37 37.47 -4.29
CA GLY A 143 27.34 38.58 -5.25
C GLY A 143 27.29 39.98 -4.65
N LEU A 144 27.39 40.12 -3.31
CA LEU A 144 27.26 41.42 -2.62
C LEU A 144 28.45 41.76 -1.71
N GLU A 145 29.62 41.14 -1.94
CA GLU A 145 30.88 41.47 -1.27
C GLU A 145 32.08 41.40 -2.24
N ALA A 146 31.96 42.03 -3.42
CA ALA A 146 33.08 42.28 -4.33
C ALA A 146 33.01 43.69 -4.92
#